data_AF-A0A943N7A0-F1
#
_entry.id   AF-A0A943N7A0-F1
#
_cell.length_a   1.000
_cell.length_b   1.000
_cell.length_c   1.000
_cell.angle_alpha   90.00
_cell.angle_beta   90.00
_cell.angle_gamma   90.00
#
_symmetry.space_group_name_H-M   'P 1'
#
loop_
_entity.id
_entity.type
_entity.pdbx_description
1 polymer ?
#
loop_
_entity_poly.entity_id
_entity_poly.type
_entity_poly.pdbx_seq_one_letter_code
_entity_poly.pdbx_strand_id
1 'polypeptide(L)'
;MDAADVGFGMIAGALWGYNKKIDPFMIELYNIMTNIPSTVYMVLLAYIMNTSYITLFVSMASRGWIVEARFFRNRILSIRDSEYNIASQCLGTPMRRIATRNIIPHIVSLIIMEAALCIPYSIGSEVFMGFVGVGMPVDAITLGNIVNQGRASFTLHPYQMLLPTVILCTITVAFYVIGNKFADASDPRNHV
;
A
#
# COMPACT_ATOMS: atom_id res chain seq x y z
N MET A 1 -3.15 1.68 -3.08
CA MET A 1 -2.74 0.79 -1.99
C MET A 1 -3.80 0.88 -0.93
N ASP A 2 -4.72 -0.06 -0.98
CA ASP A 2 -5.74 -0.29 0.04
C ASP A 2 -5.44 -1.58 0.80
N ALA A 3 -6.13 -1.84 1.92
CA ALA A 3 -5.91 -3.06 2.70
C ALA A 3 -6.11 -4.35 1.89
N ALA A 4 -6.97 -4.30 0.87
CA ALA A 4 -7.15 -5.41 -0.08
C ALA A 4 -5.87 -5.70 -0.87
N ASP A 5 -5.14 -4.67 -1.30
CA ASP A 5 -3.87 -4.82 -2.03
C ASP A 5 -2.83 -5.55 -1.18
N VAL A 6 -2.74 -5.19 0.10
CA VAL A 6 -1.80 -5.82 1.03
C VAL A 6 -2.15 -7.30 1.23
N GLY A 7 -3.43 -7.62 1.44
CA GLY A 7 -3.88 -9.00 1.63
C GLY A 7 -3.64 -9.88 0.39
N PHE A 8 -4.12 -9.43 -0.78
CA PHE A 8 -3.95 -10.17 -2.03
C PHE A 8 -2.48 -10.21 -2.47
N GLY A 9 -1.78 -9.08 -2.35
CA GLY A 9 -0.37 -8.95 -2.66
C GLY A 9 0.50 -9.85 -1.80
N MET A 10 0.24 -9.95 -0.49
CA MET A 10 0.95 -10.88 0.38
C MET A 10 0.80 -12.34 -0.09
N ILE A 11 -0.43 -12.79 -0.35
CA ILE A 11 -0.69 -14.17 -0.78
C ILE A 11 0.00 -14.44 -2.13
N ALA A 12 -0.17 -13.53 -3.09
CA ALA A 12 0.45 -13.64 -4.41
C ALA A 12 1.98 -13.60 -4.33
N GLY A 13 2.54 -12.70 -3.53
CA GLY A 13 3.98 -12.55 -3.28
C GLY A 13 4.59 -13.76 -2.59
N ALA A 14 3.86 -14.42 -1.69
CA ALA A 14 4.29 -15.66 -1.07
C ALA A 14 4.34 -16.83 -2.04
N LEU A 15 3.31 -16.98 -2.87
CA LEU A 15 3.30 -17.99 -3.93
C LEU A 15 4.40 -17.75 -4.96
N TRP A 16 4.62 -16.48 -5.32
CA TRP A 16 5.65 -16.08 -6.27
C TRP A 16 7.06 -16.27 -5.71
N GLY A 17 7.33 -15.87 -4.47
CA GLY A 17 8.63 -16.05 -3.82
C GLY A 17 9.02 -17.52 -3.60
N TYR A 18 8.03 -18.41 -3.47
CA TYR A 18 8.27 -19.85 -3.36
C TYR A 18 8.52 -20.51 -4.73
N ASN A 19 7.79 -20.10 -5.77
CA ASN A 19 7.84 -20.74 -7.09
C ASN A 19 8.73 -19.98 -8.09
N LYS A 20 9.98 -20.43 -8.25
CA LYS A 20 10.93 -19.87 -9.24
C LYS A 20 10.45 -19.94 -10.70
N LYS A 21 9.52 -20.83 -11.03
CA LYS A 21 8.99 -21.01 -12.40
C LYS A 21 8.04 -19.90 -12.84
N ILE A 22 7.32 -19.29 -11.90
CA ILE A 22 6.36 -18.21 -12.18
C ILE A 22 7.11 -16.87 -12.28
N ASP A 23 8.39 -16.85 -11.90
CA ASP A 23 9.19 -15.64 -11.77
C ASP A 23 9.26 -14.79 -13.03
N PRO A 24 9.61 -15.34 -14.21
CA PRO A 24 9.70 -14.54 -15.43
C PRO A 24 8.36 -13.90 -15.80
N PHE A 25 7.26 -14.66 -15.70
CA PHE A 25 5.93 -14.18 -16.03
C PHE A 25 5.47 -13.04 -15.12
N MET A 26 5.64 -13.19 -13.80
CA MET A 26 5.20 -12.17 -12.85
C MET A 26 6.08 -10.91 -12.89
N ILE A 27 7.38 -11.04 -13.20
CA ILE A 27 8.24 -9.87 -13.45
C ILE A 27 7.74 -9.09 -14.68
N GLU A 28 7.42 -9.77 -15.77
CA GLU A 28 6.89 -9.09 -16.97
C GLU A 28 5.53 -8.44 -16.70
N LEU A 29 4.61 -9.13 -16.02
CA LEU A 29 3.33 -8.57 -15.61
C LEU A 29 3.51 -7.31 -14.74
N TYR A 30 4.42 -7.38 -13.76
CA TYR A 30 4.78 -6.24 -12.93
C TYR A 30 5.33 -5.08 -13.77
N ASN A 31 6.25 -5.34 -14.70
CA ASN A 31 6.86 -4.31 -15.54
C ASN A 31 5.81 -3.62 -16.41
N ILE A 32 4.93 -4.38 -17.07
CA ILE A 32 3.84 -3.85 -17.90
C ILE A 32 2.94 -2.92 -17.08
N MET A 33 2.51 -3.37 -15.90
CA MET A 33 1.60 -2.59 -15.04
C MET A 33 2.27 -1.36 -14.42
N THR A 34 3.56 -1.45 -14.09
CA THR A 34 4.28 -0.37 -13.42
C THR A 34 4.94 0.64 -14.35
N ASN A 35 5.11 0.30 -15.63
CA ASN A 35 5.59 1.23 -16.67
C ASN A 35 4.64 2.41 -16.89
N ILE A 36 3.34 2.22 -16.69
CA ILE A 36 2.36 3.31 -16.72
C ILE A 36 2.51 4.09 -15.40
N PRO A 37 2.57 5.42 -15.36
CA PRO A 37 2.54 6.17 -14.11
C PRO A 37 1.24 5.91 -13.33
N SER A 38 1.32 5.74 -12.00
CA SER A 38 0.16 5.42 -11.15
C SER A 38 -0.93 6.50 -11.24
N THR A 39 -0.53 7.77 -11.30
CA THR A 39 -1.42 8.92 -11.45
C THR A 39 -2.19 8.89 -12.76
N VAL A 40 -1.50 8.60 -13.87
CA VAL A 40 -2.12 8.48 -15.20
C VAL A 40 -3.14 7.34 -15.21
N TYR A 41 -2.77 6.18 -14.66
CA TYR A 41 -3.65 5.02 -14.56
C TYR A 41 -4.94 5.32 -13.79
N MET A 42 -4.79 5.98 -12.64
CA MET A 42 -5.88 6.41 -11.77
C MET A 42 -6.84 7.38 -12.47
N VAL A 43 -6.31 8.42 -13.14
CA VAL A 43 -7.10 9.40 -13.89
C VAL A 43 -7.86 8.75 -15.05
N LEU A 44 -7.22 7.83 -15.78
CA LEU A 44 -7.85 7.11 -16.89
C LEU A 44 -9.06 6.28 -16.42
N LEU A 45 -8.94 5.56 -15.31
CA LEU A 45 -10.07 4.80 -14.75
C LEU A 45 -11.18 5.70 -14.24
N ALA A 46 -10.84 6.83 -13.61
CA ALA A 46 -11.82 7.84 -13.21
C ALA A 46 -12.64 8.36 -14.39
N TYR A 47 -12.00 8.55 -15.55
CA TYR A 47 -12.67 8.97 -16.78
C TYR A 47 -13.58 7.89 -17.38
N ILE A 48 -13.18 6.62 -17.33
CA ILE A 48 -13.95 5.50 -17.91
C ILE A 48 -15.16 5.12 -17.04
N MET A 49 -14.98 5.04 -15.73
CA MET A 49 -15.97 4.48 -14.80
C MET A 49 -16.86 5.55 -14.13
N ASN A 50 -16.67 6.82 -14.48
CA ASN A 50 -17.13 7.99 -13.74
C ASN A 50 -16.52 8.08 -12.33
N THR A 51 -16.55 9.28 -11.76
CA THR A 51 -15.95 9.51 -10.45
C THR A 51 -16.83 8.96 -9.34
N SER A 52 -16.31 8.01 -8.57
CA SER A 52 -16.99 7.42 -7.39
C SER A 52 -15.98 6.80 -6.42
N TYR A 53 -16.44 6.45 -5.21
CA TYR A 53 -15.63 5.69 -4.24
C TYR A 53 -15.19 4.33 -4.82
N ILE A 54 -16.09 3.69 -5.58
CA ILE A 54 -15.80 2.42 -6.24
C ILE A 54 -14.69 2.59 -7.26
N THR A 55 -14.69 3.69 -8.01
CA THR A 55 -13.67 3.98 -9.02
C THR A 55 -12.30 4.22 -8.37
N LEU A 56 -12.26 4.97 -7.26
CA LEU A 56 -11.03 5.15 -6.47
C LEU A 56 -10.50 3.79 -6.00
N PHE A 57 -11.33 3.00 -5.32
CA PHE A 57 -10.97 1.68 -4.82
C PHE A 57 -10.50 0.75 -5.93
N VAL A 58 -11.24 0.63 -7.04
CA VAL A 58 -10.87 -0.22 -8.18
C VAL A 58 -9.57 0.24 -8.80
N SER A 59 -9.36 1.56 -8.96
CA SER A 59 -8.13 2.09 -9.56
C SER A 59 -6.88 1.84 -8.72
N MET A 60 -7.05 1.83 -7.40
CA MET A 60 -6.00 1.49 -6.46
C MET A 60 -5.79 -0.03 -6.44
N ALA A 61 -6.87 -0.79 -6.32
CA ALA A 61 -6.87 -2.23 -6.15
C ALA A 61 -6.38 -3.02 -7.37
N SER A 62 -6.72 -2.57 -8.59
CA SER A 62 -6.38 -3.29 -9.83
C SER A 62 -4.88 -3.30 -10.12
N ARG A 63 -4.16 -2.28 -9.63
CA ARG A 63 -2.72 -2.10 -9.80
C ARG A 63 -1.95 -2.35 -8.50
N GLY A 64 -2.48 -1.99 -7.34
CA GLY A 64 -1.74 -2.01 -6.08
C GLY A 64 -1.23 -3.41 -5.72
N TRP A 65 -2.07 -4.43 -5.86
CA TRP A 65 -1.74 -5.81 -5.52
C TRP A 65 -0.46 -6.36 -6.17
N ILE A 66 -0.11 -5.97 -7.40
CA ILE A 66 1.11 -6.49 -8.08
C ILE A 66 2.38 -5.86 -7.50
N VAL A 67 2.29 -4.60 -7.07
CA VAL A 67 3.38 -3.89 -6.39
C VAL A 67 3.62 -4.52 -5.03
N GLU A 68 2.55 -4.76 -4.28
CA GLU A 68 2.59 -5.47 -2.99
C GLU A 68 3.13 -6.89 -3.14
N ALA A 69 2.69 -7.63 -4.17
CA ALA A 69 3.19 -8.96 -4.45
C ALA A 69 4.70 -8.99 -4.70
N ARG A 70 5.24 -8.02 -5.44
CA ARG A 70 6.68 -7.90 -5.66
C ARG A 70 7.40 -7.55 -4.36
N PHE A 71 6.85 -6.64 -3.56
CA PHE A 71 7.41 -6.27 -2.25
C PHE A 71 7.52 -7.49 -1.34
N PHE A 72 6.43 -8.21 -1.09
CA PHE A 72 6.42 -9.41 -0.27
C PHE A 72 7.31 -10.52 -0.83
N ARG A 73 7.34 -10.73 -2.16
CA ARG A 73 8.29 -11.64 -2.80
C ARG A 73 9.73 -11.31 -2.40
N ASN A 74 10.14 -10.05 -2.58
CA ASN A 74 11.52 -9.65 -2.33
C ASN A 74 11.89 -9.84 -0.85
N ARG A 75 10.96 -9.56 0.07
CA ARG A 75 11.14 -9.81 1.50
C ARG A 75 11.27 -11.30 1.82
N ILE A 76 10.41 -12.13 1.24
CA ILE A 76 10.47 -13.59 1.39
C ILE A 76 11.79 -14.16 0.90
N LEU A 77 12.23 -13.73 -0.29
CA LEU A 77 13.51 -14.15 -0.86
C LEU A 77 14.68 -13.71 0.02
N SER A 78 14.69 -12.45 0.46
CA SER A 78 15.73 -11.91 1.33
C SER A 78 15.83 -12.65 2.66
N ILE A 79 14.69 -12.98 3.29
CA ILE A 79 14.70 -13.76 4.54
C ILE A 79 15.13 -15.20 4.25
N ARG A 80 14.59 -15.85 3.22
CA ARG A 80 14.93 -17.24 2.87
C ARG A 80 16.42 -17.41 2.57
N ASP A 81 16.99 -16.47 1.82
CA ASP A 81 18.35 -16.53 1.31
C ASP A 81 19.36 -15.87 2.28
N SER A 82 18.95 -15.63 3.53
CA SER A 82 19.84 -15.18 4.61
C SER A 82 20.81 -16.29 5.04
N GLU A 83 22.01 -15.90 5.48
CA GLU A 83 23.11 -16.82 5.80
C GLU A 83 22.73 -17.87 6.85
N TYR A 84 21.98 -17.48 7.89
CA TYR A 84 21.54 -18.42 8.94
C TYR A 84 20.53 -19.45 8.42
N ASN A 85 19.68 -19.06 7.46
CA ASN A 85 18.75 -19.99 6.82
C ASN A 85 19.47 -20.94 5.86
N ILE A 86 20.46 -20.45 5.11
CA ILE A 86 21.29 -21.28 4.24
C ILE A 86 22.09 -22.28 5.08
N ALA A 87 22.74 -21.84 6.16
CA ALA A 87 23.46 -22.73 7.07
C ALA A 87 22.54 -23.79 7.69
N SER A 88 21.32 -23.40 8.10
CA SER A 88 20.31 -24.33 8.62
C SER A 88 19.88 -25.37 7.59
N GLN A 89 19.78 -25.00 6.30
CA GLN A 89 19.52 -25.95 5.21
C GLN A 89 20.69 -26.91 4.98
N CYS A 90 21.93 -26.43 5.03
CA CYS A 90 23.12 -27.28 4.92
C CYS A 90 23.18 -28.33 6.04
N LEU A 91 22.65 -28.01 7.22
CA LEU A 91 22.51 -28.93 8.36
C LEU A 91 21.28 -29.86 8.27
N GLY A 92 20.57 -29.86 7.14
CA GLY A 92 19.45 -30.77 6.88
C GLY A 92 18.09 -30.27 7.38
N THR A 93 17.96 -28.99 7.76
CA THR A 93 16.67 -28.45 8.18
C THR A 93 15.72 -28.33 6.98
N PRO A 94 14.52 -28.93 7.03
CA PRO A 94 13.61 -28.89 5.89
C PRO A 94 13.06 -27.48 5.65
N MET A 95 12.92 -27.10 4.38
CA MET A 95 12.44 -25.77 3.95
C MET A 95 11.09 -25.37 4.58
N ARG A 96 10.19 -26.33 4.83
CA ARG A 96 8.91 -26.07 5.50
C ARG A 96 9.08 -25.53 6.93
N ARG A 97 10.09 -26.02 7.66
CA ARG A 97 10.39 -25.56 9.03
C ARG A 97 11.00 -24.16 9.03
N ILE A 98 11.82 -23.84 8.04
CA ILE A 98 12.38 -22.50 7.84
C ILE A 98 11.27 -21.51 7.49
N ALA A 99 10.34 -21.90 6.61
CA ALA A 99 9.18 -21.08 6.26
C ALA A 99 8.34 -20.74 7.49
N THR A 100 7.96 -21.74 8.30
CA THR A 100 7.06 -21.50 9.44
C THR A 100 7.72 -20.84 10.64
N ARG A 101 8.99 -21.13 10.94
CA ARG A 101 9.68 -20.56 12.11
C ARG A 101 10.47 -19.28 11.85
N ASN A 102 10.93 -19.05 10.62
CA ASN A 102 11.81 -17.92 10.33
C ASN A 102 11.12 -16.92 9.41
N ILE A 103 10.47 -17.37 8.33
CA ILE A 103 9.87 -16.49 7.32
C ILE A 103 8.54 -15.90 7.80
N ILE A 104 7.57 -16.74 8.19
CA ILE A 104 6.21 -16.29 8.57
C ILE A 104 6.26 -15.25 9.71
N PRO A 105 6.97 -15.47 10.83
CA PRO A 105 6.98 -14.50 11.93
C PRO A 105 7.55 -13.13 11.54
N HIS A 106 8.57 -13.10 10.67
CA HIS A 106 9.15 -11.83 10.18
C HIS A 106 8.18 -11.07 9.25
N ILE A 107 7.37 -11.78 8.48
CA ILE A 107 6.44 -11.16 7.53
C ILE A 107 5.19 -10.63 8.22
N VAL A 108 4.77 -11.22 9.34
CA VAL A 108 3.61 -10.71 10.11
C VAL A 108 3.79 -9.25 10.53
N SER A 109 4.97 -8.88 11.04
CA SER A 109 5.28 -7.48 11.36
C SER A 109 5.20 -6.58 10.12
N LEU A 110 5.73 -7.03 8.99
CA LEU A 110 5.65 -6.29 7.72
C LEU A 110 4.21 -6.10 7.24
N ILE A 111 3.34 -7.11 7.38
CA ILE A 111 1.92 -6.99 7.00
C ILE A 111 1.22 -5.95 7.87
N ILE A 112 1.48 -5.96 9.18
CA ILE A 112 0.88 -4.99 10.11
C ILE A 112 1.32 -3.58 9.75
N MET A 113 2.60 -3.39 9.40
CA MET A 113 3.13 -2.12 8.91
C MET A 113 2.44 -1.65 7.62
N GLU A 114 2.40 -2.49 6.59
CA GLU A 114 1.80 -2.12 5.31
C GLU A 114 0.29 -1.85 5.45
N ALA A 115 -0.42 -2.67 6.24
CA ALA A 115 -1.84 -2.47 6.51
C ALA A 115 -2.13 -1.15 7.26
N ALA A 116 -1.26 -0.78 8.20
CA ALA A 116 -1.35 0.49 8.91
C ALA A 116 -1.15 1.70 8.00
N LEU A 117 -0.25 1.59 7.02
CA LEU A 117 0.07 2.66 6.07
C LEU A 117 -0.97 2.82 4.95
N CYS A 118 -1.89 1.85 4.76
CA CYS A 118 -2.98 1.97 3.80
C CYS A 118 -3.83 3.21 4.04
N ILE A 119 -4.20 3.51 5.29
CA ILE A 119 -5.11 4.63 5.59
C ILE A 119 -4.52 5.98 5.14
N PRO A 120 -3.28 6.37 5.55
CA PRO A 120 -2.64 7.57 5.02
C PRO A 120 -2.53 7.60 3.49
N TYR A 121 -2.21 6.45 2.87
CA TYR A 121 -2.08 6.34 1.43
C TYR A 121 -3.41 6.58 0.70
N SER A 122 -4.50 6.01 1.18
CA SER A 122 -5.84 6.17 0.59
C SER A 122 -6.33 7.61 0.72
N ILE A 123 -6.12 8.25 1.88
CA ILE A 123 -6.42 9.68 2.06
C ILE A 123 -5.62 10.52 1.06
N GLY A 124 -4.32 10.27 0.93
CA GLY A 124 -3.47 11.01 -0.01
C GLY A 124 -3.91 10.84 -1.47
N SER A 125 -4.29 9.62 -1.86
CA SER A 125 -4.77 9.31 -3.20
C SER A 125 -6.09 10.01 -3.53
N GLU A 126 -7.03 10.03 -2.59
CA GLU A 126 -8.31 10.72 -2.71
C GLU A 126 -8.12 12.24 -2.90
N VAL A 127 -7.32 12.86 -2.04
CA VAL A 127 -7.01 14.29 -2.10
C VAL A 127 -6.32 14.64 -3.43
N PHE A 128 -5.37 13.82 -3.86
CA PHE A 128 -4.64 14.02 -5.11
C PHE A 128 -5.58 13.95 -6.34
N MET A 129 -6.47 12.96 -6.41
CA MET A 129 -7.46 12.89 -7.49
C MET A 129 -8.35 14.14 -7.51
N GLY A 130 -8.82 14.57 -6.33
CA GLY A 130 -9.63 15.79 -6.21
C GLY A 130 -8.89 17.05 -6.68
N PHE A 131 -7.60 17.15 -6.34
CA PHE A 131 -6.73 18.23 -6.79
C PHE A 131 -6.55 18.26 -8.31
N VAL A 132 -6.41 17.09 -8.95
CA VAL A 132 -6.29 16.94 -10.41
C VAL A 132 -7.63 17.14 -11.13
N GLY A 133 -8.75 17.19 -10.39
CA GLY A 133 -10.09 17.45 -10.93
C GLY A 133 -10.87 16.20 -11.33
N VAL A 134 -10.40 15.01 -10.93
CA VAL A 134 -11.07 13.71 -11.15
C VAL A 134 -11.34 12.98 -9.83
N GLY A 135 -11.37 13.73 -8.73
CA GLY A 135 -11.74 13.21 -7.41
C GLY A 135 -13.23 13.28 -7.20
N MET A 136 -13.64 12.78 -6.04
CA MET A 136 -15.01 12.49 -5.64
C MET A 136 -16.03 13.57 -6.05
N PRO A 137 -17.26 13.18 -6.43
CA PRO A 137 -18.34 14.13 -6.73
C PRO A 137 -18.49 15.19 -5.63
N VAL A 138 -18.78 16.44 -6.00
CA VAL A 138 -18.76 17.60 -5.07
C VAL A 138 -19.80 17.47 -3.95
N ASP A 139 -20.88 16.73 -4.19
CA ASP A 139 -21.91 16.34 -3.22
C ASP A 139 -21.41 15.32 -2.18
N ALA A 140 -20.32 14.60 -2.46
CA ALA A 140 -19.69 13.73 -1.49
C ALA A 140 -18.91 14.55 -0.46
N ILE A 141 -19.30 14.41 0.81
CA ILE A 141 -18.64 15.06 1.94
C ILE A 141 -17.41 14.24 2.32
N THR A 142 -16.25 14.61 1.77
CA THR A 142 -14.94 14.05 2.15
C THR A 142 -13.98 15.15 2.61
N LEU A 143 -12.98 14.81 3.41
CA LEU A 143 -11.96 15.79 3.84
C LEU A 143 -11.23 16.39 2.63
N GLY A 144 -10.92 15.57 1.61
CA GLY A 144 -10.29 16.05 0.38
C GLY A 144 -11.17 17.02 -0.41
N ASN A 145 -12.47 16.75 -0.51
CA ASN A 145 -13.41 17.65 -1.18
C ASN A 145 -13.57 18.98 -0.45
N ILE A 146 -13.64 18.98 0.89
CA ILE A 146 -13.74 20.21 1.67
C ILE A 146 -12.50 21.10 1.45
N VAL A 147 -11.29 20.50 1.44
CA VAL A 147 -10.05 21.21 1.13
C VAL A 147 -10.08 21.77 -0.30
N ASN A 148 -10.49 20.96 -1.27
CA ASN A 148 -10.57 21.38 -2.68
C ASN A 148 -11.59 22.49 -2.93
N GLN A 149 -12.73 22.49 -2.23
CA GLN A 149 -13.73 23.56 -2.31
C GLN A 149 -13.21 24.87 -1.72
N GLY A 150 -12.56 24.81 -0.54
CA GLY A 150 -11.93 25.97 0.10
C GLY A 150 -10.84 26.63 -0.77
N ARG A 151 -10.22 25.87 -1.68
CA ARG A 151 -9.20 26.36 -2.61
C ARG A 151 -9.71 27.46 -3.53
N ALA A 152 -10.95 27.37 -4.01
CA ALA A 152 -11.52 28.38 -4.91
C ALA A 152 -11.68 29.75 -4.22
N SER A 153 -11.90 29.75 -2.90
CA SER A 153 -12.08 30.94 -2.08
C SER A 153 -10.79 31.44 -1.42
N PHE A 154 -9.63 30.84 -1.70
CA PHE A 154 -8.41 31.07 -0.92
C PHE A 154 -8.00 32.55 -0.81
N THR A 155 -8.13 33.32 -1.90
CA THR A 155 -7.77 34.74 -1.93
C THR A 155 -8.65 35.61 -1.02
N LEU A 156 -9.91 35.23 -0.83
CA LEU A 156 -10.90 36.00 -0.05
C LEU A 156 -11.08 35.46 1.37
N HIS A 157 -11.12 34.14 1.52
CA HIS A 157 -11.41 33.43 2.76
C HIS A 157 -10.42 32.27 2.96
N PRO A 158 -9.12 32.55 3.22
CA PRO A 158 -8.08 31.52 3.29
C PRO A 158 -8.33 30.47 4.38
N TYR A 159 -9.03 30.84 5.45
CA TYR A 159 -9.40 29.92 6.54
C TYR A 159 -10.27 28.74 6.08
N GLN A 160 -11.05 28.91 5.00
CA GLN A 160 -11.90 27.83 4.46
C GLN A 160 -11.07 26.68 3.88
N MET A 161 -9.84 26.95 3.42
CA MET A 161 -8.92 25.90 2.98
C MET A 161 -7.98 25.47 4.11
N LEU A 162 -7.43 26.42 4.86
CA LEU A 162 -6.39 26.16 5.86
C LEU A 162 -6.89 25.29 7.02
N LEU A 163 -8.08 25.57 7.57
CA LEU A 163 -8.58 24.80 8.73
C LEU A 163 -8.85 23.33 8.37
N PRO A 164 -9.58 23.00 7.28
CA PRO A 164 -9.74 21.60 6.86
C PRO A 164 -8.41 20.92 6.52
N THR A 165 -7.46 21.66 5.94
CA THR A 165 -6.13 21.11 5.60
C THR A 165 -5.36 20.73 6.86
N VAL A 166 -5.36 21.57 7.90
CA VAL A 166 -4.70 21.24 9.17
C VAL A 166 -5.34 20.00 9.80
N ILE A 167 -6.66 19.91 9.83
CA ILE A 167 -7.39 18.74 10.35
C ILE A 167 -7.01 17.48 9.56
N LEU A 168 -7.02 17.57 8.23
CA LEU A 168 -6.62 16.46 7.35
C LEU A 168 -5.19 16.02 7.64
N CYS A 169 -4.23 16.95 7.67
CA CYS A 169 -2.83 16.65 7.99
C CYS A 169 -2.68 16.00 9.38
N THR A 170 -3.37 16.52 10.40
CA THR A 170 -3.32 15.94 11.74
C THR A 170 -3.85 14.51 11.75
N ILE A 171 -4.97 14.23 11.09
CA ILE A 171 -5.54 12.89 10.98
C ILE A 171 -4.57 11.95 10.26
N THR A 172 -4.07 12.35 9.09
CA THR A 172 -3.13 11.54 8.29
C THR A 172 -1.86 11.22 9.07
N VAL A 173 -1.25 12.22 9.74
CA VAL A 173 -0.05 12.02 10.56
C VAL A 173 -0.33 11.16 11.78
N ALA A 174 -1.48 11.34 12.45
CA ALA A 174 -1.85 10.51 13.59
C ALA A 174 -1.96 9.03 13.19
N PHE A 175 -2.65 8.72 12.09
CA PHE A 175 -2.73 7.34 11.58
C PHE A 175 -1.37 6.79 11.17
N TYR A 176 -0.52 7.59 10.52
CA TYR A 176 0.84 7.20 10.16
C TYR A 176 1.67 6.84 11.40
N VAL A 177 1.68 7.71 12.42
CA VAL A 177 2.46 7.49 13.65
C VAL A 177 1.92 6.31 14.46
N ILE A 178 0.60 6.22 14.65
CA ILE A 178 -0.03 5.09 15.36
C ILE A 178 0.28 3.78 14.62
N GLY A 179 0.14 3.81 13.30
CA GLY A 179 0.43 2.69 12.43
C GLY A 179 1.84 2.15 12.57
N ASN A 180 2.84 3.04 12.46
CA ASN A 180 4.24 2.68 12.65
C ASN A 180 4.50 2.12 14.05
N LYS A 181 3.95 2.73 15.10
CA LYS A 181 4.12 2.22 16.47
C LYS A 181 3.50 0.84 16.67
N PHE A 182 2.36 0.57 16.02
CA PHE A 182 1.73 -0.75 16.07
C PHE A 182 2.56 -1.81 15.35
N ALA A 183 3.17 -1.44 14.22
CA ALA A 183 4.09 -2.28 13.48
C ALA A 183 5.37 -2.59 14.28
N ASP A 184 5.97 -1.57 14.88
CA ASP A 184 7.17 -1.71 15.72
C ASP A 184 6.92 -2.58 16.95
N ALA A 185 5.75 -2.44 17.59
CA ALA A 185 5.36 -3.29 18.72
C ALA A 185 5.17 -4.77 18.31
N SER A 186 4.83 -5.00 17.04
CA SER A 186 4.60 -6.32 16.46
C SER A 186 5.87 -6.94 15.87
N ASP A 187 6.99 -6.21 15.80
CA ASP A 187 8.27 -6.74 15.31
C ASP A 187 8.89 -7.72 16.33
N PRO A 188 9.07 -9.01 15.98
CA PRO A 188 9.73 -9.98 16.86
C PRO A 188 11.19 -9.61 17.20
N ARG A 189 11.85 -8.75 16.40
CA ARG A 189 13.23 -8.32 16.62
C ARG A 189 13.39 -7.28 17.71
N ASN A 190 12.33 -6.56 18.06
CA ASN A 190 12.36 -5.55 19.12
C ASN A 190 12.24 -6.14 20.54
N HIS A 191 11.93 -7.44 20.66
CA HIS A 191 11.76 -8.14 21.94
C HIS A 191 12.91 -9.10 22.26
N VAL A 192 14.13 -8.81 21.80
CA VAL A 192 15.35 -9.58 22.09
C VAL A 192 16.35 -8.77 22.90
#